data_AF-A0AAU8N892-F1
#
_entry.id   AF-A0AAU8N892-F1
#
_cell.length_a   1.000
_cell.length_b   1.000
_cell.length_c   1.000
_cell.angle_alpha   90.00
_cell.angle_beta   90.00
_cell.angle_gamma   90.00
#
_symmetry.space_group_name_H-M   'P 1'
#
loop_
_entity.id
_entity.type
_entity.pdbx_description
1 polymer ?
#
loop_
_entity_poly.entity_id
_entity_poly.type
_entity_poly.pdbx_seq_one_letter_code
_entity_poly.pdbx_strand_id
1 'polypeptide(L)' 'MAKSDELVKYITQRVVHYIDTPKDERKERREQSRKKEPWTMKWFGMIPFAVSLWVRKKKNRSR' A
#
# COMPACT_ATOMS: atom_id res chain seq x y z
N MET A 1 -44.26 9.76 -3.46
CA MET A 1 -43.78 9.82 -2.06
C MET A 1 -42.75 8.73 -1.74
N ALA A 2 -42.97 7.44 -2.06
CA ALA A 2 -42.07 6.35 -1.63
C ALA A 2 -40.57 6.48 -2.05
N LYS A 3 -40.28 7.11 -3.19
CA LYS A 3 -38.91 7.22 -3.72
C LYS A 3 -38.02 8.22 -2.95
N SER A 4 -38.60 9.25 -2.31
CA SER A 4 -37.84 10.20 -1.49
C SER A 4 -37.40 9.56 -0.17
N ASP A 5 -38.27 8.75 0.44
CA ASP A 5 -37.99 8.12 1.73
C ASP A 5 -36.91 7.04 1.61
N GLU A 6 -36.88 6.30 0.50
CA GLU A 6 -35.79 5.38 0.16
C GLU A 6 -34.45 6.09 -0.04
N LEU A 7 -34.46 7.25 -0.69
CA LEU A 7 -33.25 8.04 -0.89
C LEU A 7 -32.72 8.58 0.45
N VAL A 8 -33.58 9.14 1.29
CA VAL A 8 -33.21 9.62 2.62
C VAL A 8 -32.64 8.49 3.47
N LYS A 9 -33.28 7.31 3.47
CA LYS A 9 -32.79 6.11 4.15
C LYS A 9 -31.41 5.68 3.66
N TYR A 10 -31.19 5.62 2.34
CA TYR A 10 -29.91 5.23 1.76
C TYR A 10 -28.78 6.20 2.11
N ILE A 11 -29.04 7.50 1.97
CA ILE A 11 -28.07 8.55 2.31
C ILE A 11 -27.71 8.46 3.79
N THR A 12 -28.72 8.30 4.65
CA THR A 12 -28.51 8.19 6.11
C THR A 12 -27.67 6.98 6.47
N GLN A 13 -27.96 5.80 5.90
CA GLN A 13 -27.16 4.59 6.13
C GLN A 13 -25.70 4.77 5.74
N ARG A 14 -25.42 5.42 4.59
CA ARG A 14 -24.06 5.69 4.12
C ARG A 14 -23.34 6.72 5.00
N VAL A 15 -24.05 7.74 5.47
CA VAL A 15 -23.50 8.77 6.36
C VAL A 15 -23.16 8.18 7.73
N VAL A 16 -24.07 7.41 8.33
CA VAL A 16 -23.83 6.72 9.61
C VAL A 16 -22.63 5.79 9.49
N HIS A 17 -22.58 4.95 8.45
CA HIS A 17 -21.43 4.07 8.21
C HIS A 17 -20.11 4.84 8.11
N TYR A 18 -20.11 6.01 7.46
CA TYR A 18 -18.91 6.84 7.31
C TYR A 18 -18.51 7.56 8.61
N ILE A 19 -19.48 7.98 9.42
CA ILE A 19 -19.24 8.62 10.73
C ILE A 19 -18.73 7.58 11.74
N ASP A 20 -19.32 6.40 11.74
CA ASP A 20 -18.93 5.27 12.59
C ASP A 20 -17.61 4.63 12.17
N THR A 21 -17.11 4.91 10.95
CA THR A 21 -15.75 4.54 10.53
C THR A 21 -14.78 5.61 11.04
N PRO A 22 -14.23 5.49 12.27
CA PRO A 22 -13.49 6.56 12.87
C PRO A 22 -12.07 6.56 12.29
N LYS A 23 -11.29 7.56 12.66
CA LYS A 23 -9.89 7.76 12.26
C LYS A 23 -8.98 6.53 12.49
N ASP A 24 -9.44 5.55 13.25
CA ASP A 24 -8.76 4.30 13.58
C ASP A 24 -8.56 3.38 12.36
N GLU A 25 -9.54 3.21 11.48
CA GLU A 25 -9.33 2.43 10.24
C GLU A 25 -8.31 3.10 9.30
N ARG A 26 -8.24 4.43 9.29
CA ARG A 26 -7.23 5.17 8.50
C ARG A 26 -5.83 4.97 9.07
N LYS A 27 -5.70 4.87 10.40
CA LYS A 27 -4.44 4.52 11.06
C LYS A 27 -4.08 3.07 10.81
N GLU A 28 -5.01 2.12 10.99
CA GLU A 28 -4.77 0.71 10.75
C GLU A 28 -4.40 0.42 9.30
N ARG A 29 -5.06 1.05 8.31
CA ARG A 29 -4.72 0.87 6.89
C ARG A 29 -3.35 1.46 6.53
N ARG A 30 -2.95 2.57 7.18
CA ARG A 30 -1.59 3.15 7.06
C ARG A 30 -0.55 2.33 7.81
N GLU A 31 -0.88 1.75 8.95
CA GLU A 31 0.02 0.89 9.71
C GLU A 31 0.20 -0.45 9.02
N GLN A 32 -0.86 -1.04 8.46
CA GLN A 32 -0.79 -2.23 7.63
C GLN A 32 0.04 -1.97 6.37
N SER A 33 -0.09 -0.82 5.71
CA SER A 33 0.76 -0.49 4.56
C SER A 33 2.22 -0.21 4.94
N ARG A 34 2.48 0.32 6.13
CA ARG A 34 3.84 0.47 6.69
C ARG A 34 4.46 -0.86 7.20
N LYS A 35 3.62 -1.81 7.63
CA LYS A 35 4.01 -3.18 8.01
C LYS A 35 4.29 -4.07 6.81
N LYS A 36 3.84 -3.69 5.61
CA LYS A 36 4.31 -4.33 4.38
C LYS A 36 5.80 -4.01 4.26
N GLU A 37 6.62 -5.06 4.31
CA GLU A 37 8.07 -4.94 4.25
C GLU A 37 8.49 -3.97 3.14
N PRO A 38 9.44 -3.06 3.41
CA PRO A 38 9.96 -2.15 2.41
C PRO A 38 10.36 -2.95 1.17
N TRP A 39 9.97 -2.48 -0.02
CA TRP A 39 10.38 -3.15 -1.26
C TRP A 39 11.91 -3.28 -1.31
N THR A 40 12.64 -2.33 -0.73
CA THR A 40 14.07 -2.40 -0.49
C THR A 40 14.53 -3.67 0.22
N MET A 41 13.82 -4.16 1.24
CA MET A 41 14.14 -5.43 1.92
C MET A 41 13.93 -6.63 1.01
N LYS A 42 12.87 -6.62 0.19
CA LYS A 42 12.56 -7.72 -0.76
C LYS A 42 13.64 -7.93 -1.82
N TRP A 43 14.41 -6.89 -2.12
CA TRP A 43 15.49 -6.92 -3.12
C TRP A 43 16.89 -6.69 -2.52
N PHE A 44 16.99 -6.56 -1.20
CA PHE A 44 18.28 -6.50 -0.49
C PHE A 44 18.94 -7.87 -0.61
N GLY A 45 20.09 -7.93 -1.28
CA GLY A 45 20.71 -9.20 -1.69
C GLY A 45 20.76 -9.33 -3.20
N MET A 46 19.63 -9.58 -3.89
CA MET A 46 19.62 -9.80 -5.34
C MET A 46 20.10 -8.59 -6.16
N ILE A 47 19.67 -7.37 -5.83
CA ILE A 47 20.13 -6.16 -6.53
C ILE A 47 21.64 -5.94 -6.33
N PRO A 48 22.16 -5.82 -5.09
CA PRO A 48 23.60 -5.64 -4.89
C PRO A 48 24.42 -6.82 -5.44
N PHE A 49 23.89 -8.04 -5.41
CA PHE A 49 24.53 -9.22 -6.01
C PHE A 49 24.64 -9.10 -7.53
N ALA A 50 23.54 -8.80 -8.23
CA ALA A 50 23.54 -8.61 -9.68
C ALA A 50 24.46 -7.47 -10.12
N VAL A 51 24.46 -6.36 -9.37
CA VAL A 51 25.38 -5.23 -9.59
C VAL A 51 26.83 -5.67 -9.40
N SER A 52 27.14 -6.43 -8.34
CA SER A 52 28.51 -6.92 -8.09
C SER A 52 29.03 -7.83 -9.21
N LEU A 53 28.16 -8.69 -9.77
CA LEU A 53 28.49 -9.56 -10.90
C LEU A 53 28.74 -8.75 -12.18
N TRP A 54 27.93 -7.72 -12.44
CA TRP A 54 28.10 -6.85 -13.59
C TRP A 54 29.40 -6.04 -13.51
N VAL A 55 29.72 -5.49 -12.33
CA VAL A 55 30.98 -4.76 -12.08
C VAL A 55 32.19 -5.70 -12.24
N ARG A 56 32.13 -6.92 -11.71
CA ARG A 56 33.20 -7.94 -11.92
C ARG A 56 33.38 -8.28 -13.39
N LYS A 57 32.29 -8.45 -14.14
CA LYS A 57 32.34 -8.72 -15.59
C LYS A 57 32.95 -7.55 -16.37
N LYS A 58 32.61 -6.31 -16.02
CA LYS A 58 33.18 -5.10 -16.63
C LYS A 58 34.68 -4.98 -16.33
N LYS A 59 35.09 -5.25 -15.08
CA LYS A 59 36.50 -5.24 -14.64
C LYS A 59 37.34 -6.32 -15.35
N ASN A 60 36.77 -7.51 -15.57
CA ASN A 60 37.46 -8.60 -16.28
C ASN A 60 37.52 -8.37 -17.80
N ARG A 61 36.70 -7.50 -18.36
CA ARG A 61 36.70 -7.17 -19.80
C ARG A 61 37.60 -5.97 -20.15
N SER A 62 38.07 -5.23 -19.15
CA SER A 62 39.04 -4.14 -19.32
C SER A 62 40.48 -4.55 -18.95
N ARG A 63 40.73 -5.85 -18.79
CA ARG A 63 42.05 -6.47 -18.74
C ARG A 63 42.20 -7.35 -19.97
#